data_AF-A0A4Q2YTE3-F1
#
_entry.id   AF-A0A4Q2YTE3-F1
#
_cell.length_a   1.000
_cell.length_b   1.000
_cell.length_c   1.000
_cell.angle_alpha   90.00
_cell.angle_beta   90.00
_cell.angle_gamma   90.00
#
_symmetry.space_group_name_H-M   'P 1'
#
loop_
_entity.id
_entity.type
_entity.pdbx_description
1 polymer ?
#
loop_
_entity_poly.entity_id
_entity_poly.type
_entity_poly.pdbx_seq_one_letter_code
_entity_poly.pdbx_strand_id
1 'polypeptide(L)'
;MASIEGGAPSPENPLLPMFTYSKLAQGGIAAVSYLAGIAGEKRLAGSAEIAESRQLSRQLVAKILTLLSGAGVVEGKSGPSGGYRLARDAREITLLDVVKVFEDPKDRVMCPFGPNWCGTGNTCPLHDTFV
;
A
#
# COMPACT_ATOMS: atom_id res chain seq x y z
N MET A 1 -23.95 -32.24 23.35
CA MET A 1 -23.25 -32.47 22.08
C MET A 1 -22.51 -31.19 21.73
N ALA A 2 -21.18 -31.28 21.78
CA ALA A 2 -20.15 -30.26 21.50
C ALA A 2 -20.24 -28.91 22.25
N SER A 3 -19.70 -28.93 23.47
CA SER A 3 -19.11 -27.76 24.13
C SER A 3 -18.00 -27.18 23.25
N ILE A 4 -18.06 -25.88 22.96
CA ILE A 4 -16.92 -25.11 22.46
C ILE A 4 -16.45 -24.28 23.65
N GLU A 5 -15.70 -24.92 24.54
CA GLU A 5 -14.96 -24.24 25.59
C GLU A 5 -13.56 -23.89 25.08
N GLY A 6 -13.18 -22.63 25.27
CA GLY A 6 -11.83 -22.32 25.73
C GLY A 6 -10.85 -21.74 24.71
N GLY A 7 -10.75 -20.41 24.72
CA GLY A 7 -9.60 -19.67 24.21
C GLY A 7 -9.76 -18.18 24.41
N ALA A 8 -9.86 -17.73 25.67
CA ALA A 8 -9.79 -16.30 25.97
C ALA A 8 -8.46 -15.71 25.45
N PRO A 9 -8.46 -14.48 24.90
CA PRO A 9 -7.24 -13.84 24.42
C PRO A 9 -6.24 -13.64 25.56
N SER A 10 -5.02 -14.14 25.38
CA SER A 10 -3.92 -14.00 26.33
C SER A 10 -3.45 -12.53 26.46
N PRO A 11 -3.06 -12.07 27.67
CA PRO A 11 -2.86 -10.65 27.98
C PRO A 11 -1.50 -10.05 27.58
N GLU A 12 -0.72 -10.67 26.70
CA GLU A 12 0.72 -10.35 26.51
C GLU A 12 1.16 -9.96 25.10
N ASN A 13 0.26 -9.65 24.16
CA ASN A 13 0.66 -8.98 22.91
C ASN A 13 -0.44 -8.06 22.32
N PRO A 14 -0.38 -6.72 22.49
CA PRO A 14 -1.57 -5.86 22.44
C PRO A 14 -1.92 -5.23 21.08
N LEU A 15 -1.22 -5.56 19.98
CA LEU A 15 -1.48 -4.94 18.67
C LEU A 15 -1.40 -5.99 17.55
N LEU A 16 -2.56 -6.41 17.07
CA LEU A 16 -2.73 -7.03 15.74
C LEU A 16 -1.88 -6.25 14.73
N PRO A 17 -1.05 -6.91 13.87
CA PRO A 17 -0.16 -6.20 12.97
C PRO A 17 -1.01 -5.51 11.91
N MET A 18 -1.35 -4.25 12.14
CA MET A 18 -2.02 -3.40 11.15
C MET A 18 -1.03 -3.15 10.00
N PHE A 19 -1.05 -4.07 9.04
CA PHE A 19 -0.39 -4.07 7.73
C PHE A 19 1.15 -4.05 7.74
N THR A 20 1.75 -5.21 7.42
CA THR A 20 3.18 -5.50 7.29
C THR A 20 3.89 -4.79 6.11
N TYR A 21 3.36 -3.71 5.55
CA TYR A 21 3.94 -3.03 4.38
C TYR A 21 5.17 -2.18 4.72
N SER A 22 6.06 -1.99 3.75
CA SER A 22 7.22 -1.11 3.81
C SER A 22 6.82 0.35 4.08
N LYS A 23 7.74 1.15 4.62
CA LYS A 23 7.47 2.59 4.88
C LYS A 23 7.13 3.35 3.60
N LEU A 24 7.71 2.96 2.47
CA LEU A 24 7.41 3.54 1.16
C LEU A 24 5.99 3.19 0.71
N ALA A 25 5.57 1.93 0.84
CA ALA A 25 4.21 1.50 0.52
C ALA A 25 3.16 2.21 1.39
N GLN A 26 3.37 2.27 2.71
CA GLN A 26 2.49 3.01 3.62
C GLN A 26 2.38 4.49 3.24
N GLY A 27 3.52 5.14 2.95
CA GLY A 27 3.53 6.53 2.52
C GLY A 27 2.87 6.74 1.14
N GLY A 28 3.03 5.79 0.22
CA GLY A 28 2.37 5.78 -1.08
C GLY A 28 0.86 5.74 -0.95
N ILE A 29 0.35 4.83 -0.11
CA ILE A 29 -1.08 4.73 0.21
C ILE A 29 -1.59 6.05 0.80
N ALA A 30 -0.86 6.63 1.75
CA ALA A 30 -1.23 7.91 2.36
C ALA A 30 -1.26 9.06 1.33
N ALA A 31 -0.29 9.12 0.42
CA ALA A 31 -0.23 10.13 -0.63
C ALA A 31 -1.37 9.98 -1.65
N VAL A 32 -1.61 8.76 -2.15
CA VAL A 32 -2.69 8.48 -3.11
C VAL A 32 -4.07 8.73 -2.47
N SER A 33 -4.27 8.33 -1.22
CA SER A 33 -5.50 8.62 -0.49
C SER A 33 -5.74 10.12 -0.34
N TYR A 34 -4.68 10.93 -0.16
CA TYR A 34 -4.82 12.39 -0.09
C TYR A 34 -5.27 12.95 -1.44
N LEU A 35 -4.59 12.55 -2.51
CA LEU A 35 -4.92 12.97 -3.87
C LEU A 35 -6.33 12.56 -4.28
N ALA A 36 -6.80 11.39 -3.85
CA ALA A 36 -8.17 10.95 -4.05
C ALA A 36 -9.19 11.85 -3.33
N GLY A 37 -8.88 12.29 -2.10
CA GLY A 37 -9.75 13.19 -1.33
C GLY A 37 -9.95 14.56 -2.00
N ILE A 38 -8.94 15.05 -2.72
CA ILE A 38 -8.98 16.35 -3.40
C ILE A 38 -9.28 16.23 -4.91
N ALA A 39 -9.55 15.03 -5.43
CA ALA A 39 -9.69 14.80 -6.87
C ALA A 39 -10.81 15.65 -7.52
N GLY A 40 -11.86 15.99 -6.75
CA GLY A 40 -12.95 16.85 -7.21
C GLY A 40 -12.58 18.34 -7.34
N GLU A 41 -11.49 18.79 -6.74
CA GLU A 41 -11.09 20.20 -6.68
C GLU A 41 -10.36 20.69 -7.94
N LYS A 42 -10.06 19.79 -8.90
CA LYS A 42 -9.35 20.09 -10.16
C LYS A 42 -8.02 20.85 -9.99
N ARG A 43 -7.33 20.63 -8.87
CA ARG A 43 -6.02 21.23 -8.58
C ARG A 43 -4.94 20.18 -8.40
N LEU A 44 -3.69 20.63 -8.39
CA LEU A 44 -2.52 19.81 -8.07
C LEU A 44 -2.15 19.99 -6.60
N ALA A 45 -1.56 18.97 -5.99
CA ALA A 45 -0.98 19.05 -4.66
C ALA A 45 0.54 18.82 -4.68
N GLY A 46 1.25 19.65 -3.94
CA GLY A 46 2.70 19.57 -3.80
C GLY A 46 3.14 18.57 -2.73
N SER A 47 4.41 18.15 -2.76
CA SER A 47 4.94 17.23 -1.73
C SER A 47 4.95 17.83 -0.33
N ALA A 48 5.07 19.16 -0.19
CA ALA A 48 5.02 19.84 1.11
C ALA A 48 3.63 19.77 1.74
N GLU A 49 2.60 20.08 0.96
CA GLU A 49 1.19 20.03 1.39
C GLU A 49 0.78 18.61 1.80
N ILE A 50 1.09 17.62 0.97
CA ILE A 50 0.78 16.21 1.27
C ILE A 50 1.54 15.75 2.52
N ALA A 51 2.81 16.13 2.66
CA ALA A 51 3.64 15.79 3.81
C ALA A 51 3.08 16.35 5.11
N GLU A 52 2.65 17.61 5.12
CA GLU A 52 2.01 18.24 6.27
C GLU A 52 0.70 17.54 6.63
N SER A 53 -0.19 17.32 5.66
CA SER A 53 -1.48 16.65 5.90
C SER A 53 -1.33 15.22 6.41
N ARG A 54 -0.30 14.50 5.96
CA ARG A 54 -0.06 13.09 6.32
C ARG A 54 0.97 12.88 7.42
N GLN A 55 1.52 13.94 8.00
CA GLN A 55 2.57 13.87 9.02
C GLN A 55 3.79 13.05 8.55
N LEU A 56 4.19 13.25 7.29
CA LEU A 56 5.35 12.61 6.67
C LEU A 56 6.43 13.66 6.37
N SER A 57 7.66 13.22 6.09
CA SER A 57 8.68 14.15 5.62
C SER A 57 8.44 14.53 4.16
N ARG A 58 8.69 15.80 3.81
CA ARG A 58 8.58 16.30 2.44
C ARG A 58 9.46 15.51 1.47
N GLN A 59 10.66 15.10 1.91
CA GLN A 59 11.60 14.32 1.12
C GLN A 59 11.04 12.93 0.78
N LEU A 60 10.41 12.27 1.76
CA LEU A 60 9.79 10.96 1.56
C LEU A 60 8.62 11.07 0.56
N VAL A 61 7.74 12.06 0.75
CA VAL A 61 6.61 12.28 -0.15
C VAL A 61 7.07 12.63 -1.56
N ALA A 62 8.10 13.47 -1.71
CA ALA A 62 8.67 13.78 -3.03
C ALA A 62 9.17 12.52 -3.74
N LYS A 63 9.93 11.66 -3.03
CA LYS A 63 10.39 10.37 -3.56
C LYS A 63 9.22 9.47 -3.98
N ILE A 64 8.20 9.37 -3.13
CA ILE A 64 7.00 8.56 -3.38
C ILE A 64 6.26 9.04 -4.63
N LEU A 65 6.03 10.34 -4.77
CA LEU A 65 5.30 10.90 -5.91
C LEU A 65 6.06 10.70 -7.23
N THR A 66 7.38 10.79 -7.22
CA THR A 66 8.21 10.45 -8.39
C THR A 66 8.03 8.99 -8.80
N LEU A 67 8.07 8.05 -7.84
CA LEU A 67 7.90 6.61 -8.12
C LEU A 67 6.49 6.30 -8.63
N LEU A 68 5.46 6.84 -7.99
CA LEU A 68 4.06 6.68 -8.41
C LEU A 68 3.82 7.29 -9.80
N SER A 69 4.48 8.39 -10.13
CA SER A 69 4.37 9.02 -11.45
C SER A 69 5.02 8.17 -12.53
N GLY A 70 6.18 7.59 -12.25
CA GLY A 70 6.81 6.61 -13.14
C GLY A 70 5.95 5.37 -13.37
N ALA A 71 5.16 4.97 -12.36
CA ALA A 71 4.22 3.85 -12.45
C ALA A 71 2.84 4.22 -13.02
N GLY A 72 2.61 5.48 -13.40
CA GLY A 72 1.34 5.94 -13.97
C GLY A 72 0.15 5.95 -12.99
N VAL A 73 0.40 5.91 -11.68
CA VAL A 73 -0.68 6.04 -10.66
C VAL A 73 -1.07 7.50 -10.46
N VAL A 74 -0.08 8.38 -10.54
CA VAL A 74 -0.25 9.84 -10.47
C VAL A 74 0.40 10.48 -11.69
N GLU A 75 0.00 11.70 -12.01
CA GLU A 75 0.67 12.53 -12.99
C GLU A 75 1.07 13.86 -12.36
N GLY A 76 2.26 14.33 -12.72
CA GLY A 76 2.88 15.51 -12.13
C GLY A 76 3.18 16.60 -13.15
N LYS A 77 3.11 17.85 -12.71
CA LYS A 77 3.63 19.01 -13.45
C LYS A 77 4.79 19.63 -12.67
N SER A 78 5.90 19.93 -13.34
CA SER A 78 7.03 20.67 -12.75
C SER A 78 6.78 22.18 -12.73
N GLY A 79 7.42 22.90 -11.80
CA GLY A 79 7.40 24.36 -11.70
C GLY A 79 6.74 24.92 -10.44
N PRO A 80 6.67 26.25 -10.28
CA PRO A 80 6.15 26.92 -9.06
C PRO A 80 4.69 26.61 -8.74
N SER A 81 3.86 26.36 -9.76
CA SER A 81 2.47 25.89 -9.66
C SER A 81 2.34 24.40 -9.98
N GLY A 82 3.45 23.68 -9.91
CA GLY A 82 3.52 22.24 -10.12
C GLY A 82 2.96 21.45 -8.95
N GLY A 83 2.87 20.14 -9.13
CA GLY A 83 2.30 19.22 -8.15
C GLY A 83 1.76 17.98 -8.85
N TYR A 84 1.06 17.15 -8.10
CA TYR A 84 0.56 15.87 -8.56
C TYR A 84 -0.96 15.78 -8.44
N ARG A 85 -1.55 14.95 -9.29
CA ARG A 85 -2.95 14.48 -9.21
C ARG A 85 -3.01 13.00 -9.60
N LEU A 86 -4.13 12.35 -9.37
CA LEU A 86 -4.34 10.98 -9.86
C LEU A 86 -4.33 10.95 -11.40
N ALA A 87 -3.71 9.92 -11.98
CA ALA A 87 -3.65 9.77 -13.44
C ALA A 87 -4.94 9.21 -14.05
N ARG A 88 -5.84 8.68 -13.21
CA ARG A 88 -7.14 8.09 -13.56
C ARG A 88 -8.12 8.27 -12.39
N ASP A 89 -9.38 7.87 -12.56
CA ASP A 89 -10.40 8.05 -11.52
C ASP A 89 -10.00 7.29 -10.25
N ALA A 90 -10.27 7.87 -9.08
CA ALA A 90 -9.93 7.26 -7.79
C ALA A 90 -10.56 5.88 -7.60
N ARG A 91 -11.73 5.63 -8.20
CA ARG A 91 -12.45 4.34 -8.15
C ARG A 91 -11.74 3.25 -8.95
N GLU A 92 -10.84 3.62 -9.86
CA GLU A 92 -10.08 2.70 -10.70
C GLU A 92 -8.69 2.38 -10.10
N ILE A 93 -8.33 3.02 -8.98
CA ILE A 93 -7.04 2.81 -8.32
C ILE A 93 -7.25 1.91 -7.10
N THR A 94 -6.71 0.70 -7.17
CA THR A 94 -6.77 -0.25 -6.06
C THR A 94 -5.61 -0.05 -5.08
N LEU A 95 -5.75 -0.55 -3.85
CA LEU A 95 -4.64 -0.57 -2.90
C LEU A 95 -3.43 -1.34 -3.46
N LEU A 96 -3.69 -2.43 -4.17
CA LEU A 96 -2.67 -3.26 -4.82
C LEU A 96 -1.89 -2.47 -5.89
N ASP A 97 -2.58 -1.61 -6.65
CA ASP A 97 -1.92 -0.75 -7.64
C ASP A 97 -0.88 0.19 -7.02
N VAL A 98 -1.10 0.60 -5.78
CA VAL A 98 -0.17 1.45 -5.03
C VAL A 98 0.94 0.61 -4.41
N VAL A 99 0.61 -0.50 -3.76
CA VAL A 99 1.58 -1.35 -3.05
C VAL A 99 2.62 -1.93 -4.01
N LYS A 100 2.20 -2.42 -5.19
CA LYS A 100 3.10 -3.03 -6.18
C LYS A 100 4.15 -2.07 -6.76
N VAL A 101 4.02 -0.77 -6.53
CA VAL A 101 5.04 0.24 -6.93
C VAL A 101 6.24 0.19 -5.99
N PHE A 102 6.05 -0.24 -4.74
CA PHE A 102 7.06 -0.20 -3.69
C PHE A 102 7.50 -1.58 -3.20
N GLU A 103 6.71 -2.61 -3.50
CA GLU A 103 6.97 -3.98 -3.08
C GLU A 103 6.91 -4.90 -4.29
N ASP A 104 7.90 -5.79 -4.41
CA ASP A 104 7.80 -6.93 -5.32
C ASP A 104 6.99 -8.03 -4.61
N PRO A 105 5.86 -8.49 -5.18
CA PRO A 105 5.10 -9.61 -4.64
C PRO A 105 5.97 -10.85 -4.41
N LYS A 106 7.00 -11.07 -5.24
CA LYS A 106 7.93 -12.21 -5.15
C LYS A 106 8.72 -12.25 -3.85
N ASP A 107 9.01 -11.08 -3.28
CA ASP A 107 9.77 -10.96 -2.02
C ASP A 107 8.91 -11.27 -0.79
N ARG A 108 7.60 -11.45 -0.96
CA ARG A 108 6.63 -11.67 0.12
C ARG A 108 5.70 -12.85 -0.10
N VAL A 109 5.99 -13.73 -1.06
CA VAL A 109 5.25 -14.99 -1.25
C VAL A 109 5.61 -15.94 -0.10
N MET A 110 5.03 -15.67 1.06
CA MET A 110 4.86 -16.66 2.09
C MET A 110 3.47 -17.26 1.87
N CYS A 111 3.41 -18.57 1.67
CA CYS A 111 2.14 -19.29 1.74
C CYS A 111 1.39 -18.80 2.99
N PRO A 112 0.12 -18.36 2.89
CA PRO A 112 -0.61 -17.81 4.03
C PRO A 112 -0.78 -18.84 5.16
N PHE A 113 -0.60 -20.13 4.84
CA PHE A 113 -0.63 -21.24 5.76
C PHE A 113 0.75 -21.58 6.37
N GLY A 114 1.79 -20.80 6.06
CA GLY A 114 3.15 -20.98 6.55
C GLY A 114 3.98 -22.00 5.75
N PRO A 115 5.25 -22.18 6.14
CA PRO A 115 6.15 -23.15 5.52
C PRO A 115 5.64 -24.59 5.72
N ASN A 116 5.92 -25.47 4.76
CA ASN A 116 5.55 -26.91 4.77
C ASN A 116 4.04 -27.23 4.72
N TRP A 117 3.16 -26.24 4.57
CA TRP A 117 1.72 -26.48 4.42
C TRP A 117 1.38 -27.35 3.21
N CYS A 118 2.09 -27.16 2.10
CA CYS A 118 1.85 -27.93 0.87
C CYS A 118 2.35 -29.39 0.96
N GLY A 119 2.88 -29.82 2.11
CA GLY A 119 3.42 -31.16 2.32
C GLY A 119 4.75 -31.39 1.61
N THR A 120 5.42 -32.50 1.92
CA THR A 120 6.70 -32.95 1.34
C THR A 120 6.55 -33.48 -0.10
N GLY A 121 5.79 -32.77 -0.94
CA GLY A 121 5.50 -33.10 -2.34
C GLY A 121 5.58 -31.87 -3.24
N ASN A 122 4.90 -31.94 -4.39
CA ASN A 122 4.82 -30.80 -5.32
C ASN A 122 4.12 -29.61 -4.66
N THR A 123 4.59 -28.40 -4.95
CA THR A 123 3.93 -27.16 -4.55
C THR A 123 2.46 -27.17 -5.00
N CYS A 124 1.57 -26.55 -4.22
CA CYS A 124 0.17 -26.51 -4.60
C CYS A 124 0.01 -25.77 -5.95
N PRO A 125 -1.03 -26.06 -6.75
CA PRO A 125 -1.23 -25.42 -8.06
C PRO A 125 -1.31 -23.87 -8.04
N LEU A 126 -1.46 -23.27 -6.86
CA LEU A 126 -1.55 -21.82 -6.67
C LEU A 126 -0.24 -21.19 -6.17
N HIS A 127 0.83 -21.96 -6.00
CA HIS A 127 2.05 -21.52 -5.30
C HIS A 127 2.76 -20.34 -5.99
N ASP A 128 2.74 -20.32 -7.33
CA ASP A 128 3.41 -19.28 -8.13
C ASP A 128 2.41 -18.36 -8.86
N THR A 129 1.11 -18.54 -8.63
CA THR A 129 0.06 -17.87 -9.41
C THR A 129 -0.62 -16.79 -8.58
N PHE A 130 -0.19 -15.55 -8.77
CA PHE A 130 -0.92 -14.35 -8.33
C PHE A 130 -1.64 -13.77 -9.56
N VAL A 131 -2.84 -14.27 -9.84
CA VAL A 131 -3.77 -13.65 -10.81
C VAL A 131 -4.61 -12.57 -10.16
#